data_AF-A0A950EWG4-F1
#
_entry.id   AF-A0A950EWG4-F1
#
_cell.length_a   1.000
_cell.length_b   1.000
_cell.length_c   1.000
_cell.angle_alpha   90.00
_cell.angle_beta   90.00
_cell.angle_gamma   90.00
#
_symmetry.space_group_name_H-M   'P 1'
#
loop_
_entity.id
_entity.type
_entity.pdbx_description
1 polymer ?
#
loop_
_entity_poly.entity_id
_entity_poly.type
_entity_poly.pdbx_seq_one_letter_code
_entity_poly.pdbx_strand_id
1 'polypeptide(L)'
;RLLTGLISATEERAKEEARKQLEKEVADWLELSGIPRSWKPSTRQIDAMIIETIVEPVVKDYGTLYVAKLRWDVSPEQRAIFTESYKRQLVHRRMVLLGGTLGFVLICLGAISGYIRADEVTKGYYTNRLRLLAAGGVGAAGVVIYQMLTSR
;
A
#
# COMPACT_ATOMS: atom_id res chain seq x y z
N ARG A 1 10.94 -23.04 -6.86
CA ARG A 1 12.35 -22.59 -6.98
C ARG A 1 13.01 -22.67 -5.60
N LEU A 2 14.32 -22.90 -5.52
CA LEU A 2 15.04 -22.94 -4.24
C LEU A 2 15.83 -21.64 -4.06
N LEU A 3 15.76 -21.07 -2.87
CA LEU A 3 16.45 -19.86 -2.46
C LEU A 3 17.28 -20.17 -1.22
N THR A 4 18.56 -19.82 -1.24
CA THR A 4 19.47 -20.00 -0.11
C THR A 4 19.67 -18.66 0.57
N GLY A 5 19.33 -18.59 1.86
CA GLY A 5 19.57 -17.41 2.70
C GLY A 5 21.03 -17.26 3.10
N LEU A 6 21.33 -16.15 3.80
CA LEU A 6 22.67 -15.88 4.32
C LEU A 6 22.98 -16.75 5.55
N ILE A 7 24.26 -17.10 5.70
CA ILE A 7 24.76 -17.79 6.89
C ILE A 7 24.59 -16.88 8.11
N SER A 8 23.97 -17.39 9.17
CA SER A 8 23.73 -16.65 10.41
C SER A 8 24.14 -17.44 11.64
N ALA A 9 24.41 -16.73 12.74
CA ALA A 9 24.80 -17.35 14.01
C ALA A 9 23.67 -18.12 14.71
N THR A 10 22.41 -17.82 14.38
CA THR A 10 21.23 -18.47 14.95
C THR A 10 20.25 -18.91 13.86
N GLU A 11 19.47 -19.94 14.15
CA GLU A 11 18.44 -20.46 13.24
C GLU A 11 17.38 -19.41 12.90
N GLU A 12 16.87 -18.68 13.90
CA GLU A 12 15.86 -17.64 13.68
C GLU A 12 16.37 -16.55 12.75
N ARG A 13 17.61 -16.09 12.96
CA ARG A 13 18.21 -15.06 12.11
C ARG A 13 18.46 -15.57 10.69
N ALA A 14 18.83 -16.85 10.54
CA ALA A 14 18.94 -17.47 9.21
C ALA A 14 17.59 -17.48 8.47
N LYS A 15 16.49 -17.81 9.17
CA LYS A 15 15.14 -17.79 8.60
C LYS A 15 14.70 -16.37 8.22
N GLU A 16 14.95 -15.38 9.07
CA GLU A 16 14.63 -13.98 8.79
C GLU A 16 15.40 -13.43 7.58
N GLU A 17 16.69 -13.72 7.47
CA GLU A 17 17.49 -13.29 6.32
C GLU A 17 17.06 -13.99 5.03
N ALA A 18 16.76 -15.29 5.08
CA ALA A 18 16.19 -16.00 3.94
C ALA A 18 14.84 -15.41 3.52
N ARG A 19 14.00 -15.01 4.49
CA ARG A 19 12.73 -14.34 4.24
C ARG A 19 12.93 -12.99 3.55
N LYS A 20 13.80 -12.11 4.06
CA LYS A 20 14.12 -10.82 3.43
C LYS A 20 14.62 -10.99 1.99
N GLN A 21 15.41 -12.02 1.75
CA GLN A 21 15.90 -12.35 0.42
C GLN A 21 14.76 -12.83 -0.49
N LEU A 22 13.83 -13.64 0.02
CA LEU A 22 12.61 -14.04 -0.69
C LEU A 22 11.75 -12.84 -1.06
N GLU A 23 11.57 -11.86 -0.16
CA GLU A 23 10.79 -10.64 -0.47
C GLU A 23 11.36 -9.87 -1.66
N LYS A 24 12.69 -9.76 -1.75
CA LYS A 24 13.37 -9.11 -2.88
C LYS A 24 13.17 -9.89 -4.19
N GLU A 25 13.39 -11.20 -4.15
CA GLU A 25 13.24 -12.07 -5.31
C GLU A 25 11.79 -12.13 -5.82
N VAL A 26 10.82 -12.12 -4.90
CA VAL A 26 9.39 -11.99 -5.26
C VAL A 26 9.13 -10.63 -5.91
N ALA A 27 9.66 -9.53 -5.38
CA ALA A 27 9.49 -8.21 -5.99
C ALA A 27 10.07 -8.15 -7.41
N ASP A 28 11.26 -8.71 -7.63
CA ASP A 28 11.89 -8.80 -8.94
C ASP A 28 11.07 -9.68 -9.90
N TRP A 29 10.58 -10.82 -9.42
CA TRP A 29 9.75 -11.74 -10.20
C TRP A 29 8.41 -11.12 -10.62
N LEU A 30 7.81 -10.30 -9.75
CA LEU A 30 6.56 -9.58 -10.04
C LEU A 30 6.77 -8.39 -10.99
N GLU A 31 7.94 -7.74 -10.93
CA GLU A 31 8.30 -6.66 -11.86
C GLU A 31 8.32 -7.12 -13.32
N LEU A 32 8.83 -8.33 -13.57
CA LEU A 32 8.78 -8.96 -14.89
C LEU A 32 7.35 -9.16 -15.42
N SER A 33 6.35 -9.12 -14.54
CA SER A 33 4.92 -9.26 -14.87
C SER A 33 4.19 -7.91 -14.93
N GLY A 34 4.92 -6.79 -14.83
CA GLY A 34 4.38 -5.43 -14.90
C GLY A 34 3.88 -4.87 -13.56
N ILE A 35 4.15 -5.53 -12.44
CA ILE A 35 3.82 -5.02 -11.10
C ILE A 35 5.05 -4.25 -10.57
N PRO A 36 4.93 -2.95 -10.25
CA PRO A 36 6.10 -2.16 -9.85
C PRO A 36 6.63 -2.60 -8.48
N ARG A 37 7.96 -2.54 -8.29
CA ARG A 37 8.62 -2.83 -7.00
C ARG A 37 8.14 -1.97 -5.82
N SER A 38 7.53 -0.82 -6.12
CA SER A 38 6.95 0.07 -5.11
C SER A 38 5.69 -0.52 -4.48
N TRP A 39 5.02 -1.45 -5.16
CA TRP A 39 3.93 -2.22 -4.59
C TRP A 39 4.49 -3.35 -3.73
N LYS A 40 4.10 -3.37 -2.46
CA LYS A 40 4.55 -4.37 -1.50
C LYS A 40 3.47 -5.41 -1.26
N PRO A 41 3.72 -6.69 -1.57
CA PRO A 41 2.82 -7.75 -1.17
C PRO A 41 2.77 -7.87 0.36
N SER A 42 1.64 -8.36 0.87
CA SER A 42 1.51 -8.59 2.31
C SER A 42 2.38 -9.76 2.77
N THR A 43 2.85 -9.68 4.02
CA THR A 43 3.59 -10.74 4.73
C THR A 43 2.95 -12.11 4.54
N ARG A 44 1.62 -12.19 4.68
CA ARG A 44 0.84 -13.42 4.51
C ARG A 44 0.87 -13.98 3.09
N GLN A 45 0.85 -13.12 2.07
CA GLN A 45 0.95 -13.57 0.67
C GLN A 45 2.32 -14.15 0.38
N ILE A 46 3.38 -13.55 0.91
CA ILE A 46 4.76 -14.06 0.74
C ILE A 46 4.92 -15.39 1.48
N ASP A 47 4.41 -15.48 2.71
CA ASP A 47 4.45 -16.73 3.50
C ASP A 47 3.69 -17.87 2.82
N ALA A 48 2.55 -17.57 2.18
CA ALA A 48 1.77 -18.56 1.43
C ALA A 48 2.51 -19.13 0.20
N MET A 49 3.55 -18.45 -0.29
CA MET A 49 4.40 -18.97 -1.37
C MET A 49 5.45 -19.98 -0.87
N ILE A 50 5.73 -20.00 0.43
CA ILE A 50 6.76 -20.87 1.00
C ILE A 50 6.18 -22.28 1.11
N ILE A 51 6.68 -23.19 0.26
CA ILE A 51 6.33 -24.61 0.28
C ILE A 51 7.05 -25.28 1.44
N GLU A 52 8.33 -24.94 1.64
CA GLU A 52 9.18 -25.61 2.62
C GLU A 52 10.30 -24.69 3.09
N THR A 53 10.64 -24.80 4.38
CA THR A 53 11.81 -24.15 4.99
C THR A 53 12.72 -25.22 5.57
N ILE A 54 13.95 -25.29 5.08
CA ILE A 54 14.97 -26.22 5.54
C ILE A 54 16.07 -25.39 6.20
N VAL A 55 16.46 -25.74 7.42
CA VAL A 55 17.60 -25.10 8.10
C VAL A 55 18.72 -26.11 8.23
N GLU A 56 19.88 -25.78 7.69
CA GLU A 56 21.06 -26.63 7.71
C GLU A 56 22.11 -26.05 8.67
N PRO A 57 22.60 -26.83 9.66
CA PRO A 57 23.74 -26.44 10.46
C PRO A 57 25.03 -26.59 9.64
N VAL A 58 25.82 -25.52 9.60
CA VAL A 58 27.13 -25.47 8.96
C VAL A 58 28.18 -25.35 10.08
N VAL A 59 28.86 -26.47 10.37
CA VAL A 59 29.94 -26.50 11.36
C VAL A 59 31.18 -25.83 10.75
N LYS A 60 31.70 -24.81 11.43
CA LYS A 60 32.95 -24.12 11.12
C LYS A 60 33.90 -24.25 12.29
N ASP A 61 35.19 -24.00 12.05
CA ASP A 61 36.26 -24.11 13.05
C ASP A 61 36.04 -23.22 14.30
N TYR A 62 35.18 -22.20 14.19
CA TYR A 62 34.85 -21.24 15.24
C TYR A 62 33.42 -21.36 15.78
N GLY A 63 32.64 -22.36 15.36
CA GLY A 63 31.29 -22.62 15.86
C GLY A 63 30.29 -23.14 14.83
N THR A 64 29.09 -23.49 15.29
CA THR A 64 27.97 -23.90 14.44
C THR A 64 27.22 -22.67 13.93
N LEU A 65 27.14 -22.52 12.61
CA LEU A 65 26.33 -21.51 11.95
C LEU A 65 25.12 -22.18 11.30
N TYR A 66 24.13 -21.39 10.88
CA TYR A 66 22.89 -21.89 10.28
C TYR A 66 22.61 -21.20 8.96
N VAL A 67 22.13 -21.97 7.98
CA VAL A 67 21.65 -21.47 6.69
C VAL A 67 20.23 -21.94 6.49
N ALA A 68 19.31 -21.02 6.21
CA ALA A 68 17.94 -21.36 5.83
C ALA A 68 17.82 -21.40 4.30
N LYS A 69 17.30 -22.52 3.79
CA LYS A 69 16.89 -22.70 2.39
C LYS A 69 15.37 -22.67 2.33
N LEU A 70 14.83 -21.84 1.43
CA LEU A 70 13.40 -21.71 1.20
C LEU A 70 13.06 -22.27 -0.18
N ARG A 71 12.15 -23.24 -0.20
CA ARG A 71 11.51 -23.69 -1.44
C ARG A 71 10.21 -22.92 -1.59
N TRP A 72 10.10 -22.15 -2.66
CA TRP A 72 8.94 -21.29 -2.90
C TRP A 72 8.29 -21.59 -4.26
N ASP A 73 6.98 -21.39 -4.31
CA ASP A 73 6.17 -21.59 -5.50
C ASP A 73 6.29 -20.40 -6.47
N VAL A 74 6.61 -20.69 -7.73
CA VAL A 74 6.77 -19.70 -8.80
C VAL A 74 5.72 -19.93 -9.90
N SER A 75 4.64 -20.64 -9.56
CA SER A 75 3.59 -20.99 -10.50
C SER A 75 2.91 -19.76 -11.10
N PRO A 76 2.41 -19.85 -12.35
CA PRO A 76 1.57 -18.82 -12.94
C PRO A 76 0.30 -18.53 -12.12
N GLU A 77 -0.21 -19.53 -11.39
CA GLU A 77 -1.37 -19.40 -10.52
C GLU A 77 -1.09 -18.46 -9.35
N GLN A 78 0.05 -18.63 -8.66
CA GLN A 78 0.46 -17.69 -7.62
C GLN A 78 0.61 -16.29 -8.17
N ARG A 79 1.19 -16.15 -9.35
CA ARG A 79 1.33 -14.85 -10.01
C ARG A 79 -0.02 -14.18 -10.28
N ALA A 80 -1.03 -14.94 -10.66
CA ALA A 80 -2.37 -14.43 -10.89
C ALA A 80 -2.98 -13.86 -9.58
N ILE A 81 -2.76 -14.51 -8.44
CA ILE A 81 -3.20 -14.03 -7.12
C ILE A 81 -2.58 -12.67 -6.80
N PHE A 82 -1.25 -12.52 -6.97
CA PHE A 82 -0.58 -11.22 -6.77
C PHE A 82 -1.12 -10.16 -7.72
N THR A 83 -1.27 -10.51 -9.00
CA THR A 83 -1.76 -9.60 -10.04
C THR A 83 -3.17 -9.12 -9.74
N GLU A 84 -4.06 -10.00 -9.30
CA GLU A 84 -5.43 -9.63 -8.92
C GLU A 84 -5.43 -8.70 -7.71
N SER A 85 -4.62 -9.01 -6.69
CA SER A 85 -4.51 -8.17 -5.50
C SER A 85 -3.98 -6.76 -5.83
N TYR A 86 -2.98 -6.67 -6.72
CA TYR A 86 -2.46 -5.40 -7.22
C TYR A 86 -3.52 -4.61 -8.00
N LYS A 87 -4.21 -5.26 -8.95
CA LYS A 87 -5.28 -4.63 -9.74
C LYS A 87 -6.39 -4.10 -8.85
N ARG A 88 -6.80 -4.86 -7.84
CA ARG A 88 -7.84 -4.47 -6.88
C ARG A 88 -7.44 -3.19 -6.13
N GLN A 89 -6.22 -3.13 -5.61
CA GLN A 89 -5.71 -1.93 -4.93
C GLN A 89 -5.59 -0.73 -5.88
N LEU A 90 -5.12 -0.96 -7.12
CA LEU A 90 -4.98 0.09 -8.12
C LEU A 90 -6.34 0.70 -8.50
N VAL A 91 -7.34 -0.14 -8.73
CA VAL A 91 -8.71 0.30 -9.05
C VAL A 91 -9.31 1.06 -7.87
N HIS A 92 -9.19 0.53 -6.66
CA HIS A 92 -9.70 1.20 -5.46
C HIS A 92 -9.08 2.59 -5.29
N ARG A 93 -7.76 2.71 -5.43
CA ARG A 93 -7.05 4.00 -5.34
C ARG A 93 -7.50 4.99 -6.41
N ARG A 94 -7.65 4.54 -7.66
CA ARG A 94 -8.15 5.39 -8.75
C ARG A 94 -9.59 5.84 -8.50
N MET A 95 -10.45 4.94 -8.01
CA MET A 95 -11.84 5.23 -7.71
C MET A 95 -11.97 6.23 -6.56
N VAL A 96 -11.18 6.08 -5.49
CA VAL A 96 -11.12 7.05 -4.38
C VAL A 96 -10.61 8.40 -4.86
N LEU A 97 -9.60 8.43 -5.73
CA LEU A 97 -9.06 9.67 -6.28
C LEU A 97 -10.11 10.40 -7.14
N LEU A 98 -10.75 9.70 -8.09
CA LEU A 98 -11.78 10.27 -8.96
C LEU A 98 -13.04 10.69 -8.17
N GLY A 99 -13.49 9.85 -7.24
CA GLY A 99 -14.63 10.15 -6.39
C GLY A 99 -14.34 11.32 -5.45
N GLY A 100 -13.13 11.35 -4.87
CA GLY A 100 -12.67 12.44 -4.00
C GLY A 100 -12.57 13.77 -4.75
N THR A 101 -11.95 13.80 -5.94
CA THR A 101 -11.86 15.05 -6.72
C THR A 101 -13.22 15.55 -7.16
N LEU A 102 -14.11 14.68 -7.65
CA LEU A 102 -15.46 15.08 -8.03
C LEU A 102 -16.27 15.58 -6.82
N GLY A 103 -16.22 14.85 -5.70
CA GLY A 103 -16.87 15.25 -4.45
C GLY A 103 -16.39 16.60 -3.94
N PHE A 104 -15.07 16.87 -4.02
CA PHE A 104 -14.51 18.16 -3.67
C PHE A 104 -15.06 19.30 -4.53
N VAL A 105 -15.09 19.11 -5.85
CA VAL A 105 -15.63 20.11 -6.78
C VAL A 105 -17.11 20.38 -6.46
N LEU A 106 -17.91 19.35 -6.20
CA LEU A 106 -19.31 19.52 -5.84
C LEU A 106 -19.49 20.28 -4.51
N ILE A 107 -18.65 20.03 -3.51
CA ILE A 107 -18.66 20.78 -2.26
C ILE A 107 -18.31 22.25 -2.51
N CYS A 108 -17.29 22.53 -3.33
CA CYS A 108 -16.93 23.90 -3.71
C CYS A 108 -18.08 24.62 -4.44
N LEU A 109 -18.71 23.96 -5.42
CA LEU A 109 -19.86 24.54 -6.13
C LEU A 109 -21.06 24.74 -5.19
N GLY A 110 -21.34 23.77 -4.32
CA GLY A 110 -22.40 23.88 -3.32
C GLY A 110 -22.17 25.04 -2.35
N ALA A 111 -20.92 25.24 -1.91
CA ALA A 111 -20.55 26.37 -1.05
C ALA A 111 -20.72 27.71 -1.77
N ILE A 112 -20.29 27.82 -3.03
CA ILE A 112 -20.46 29.05 -3.84
C ILE A 112 -21.96 29.33 -4.09
N SER A 113 -22.72 28.31 -4.50
CA SER A 113 -24.16 28.45 -4.74
C SER A 113 -24.92 28.83 -3.47
N GLY A 114 -24.59 28.19 -2.34
CA GLY A 114 -25.14 28.53 -1.03
C GLY A 114 -24.77 29.96 -0.60
N TYR A 115 -23.54 30.39 -0.88
CA TYR A 115 -23.09 31.75 -0.63
C TYR A 115 -23.90 32.77 -1.43
N ILE A 116 -24.06 32.59 -2.75
CA ILE A 116 -24.83 33.50 -3.62
C ILE A 116 -26.27 33.62 -3.12
N ARG A 117 -26.94 32.49 -2.88
CA ARG A 117 -28.34 32.49 -2.43
C ARG A 117 -28.52 33.11 -1.05
N ALA A 118 -27.59 32.88 -0.13
CA ALA A 118 -27.64 33.50 1.19
C ALA A 118 -27.32 35.00 1.16
N ASP A 119 -26.44 35.44 0.25
CA ASP A 119 -26.13 36.85 0.03
C ASP A 119 -27.37 37.61 -0.50
N GLU A 120 -28.06 37.03 -1.49
CA GLU A 120 -29.32 37.56 -2.03
C GLU A 120 -30.41 37.70 -0.96
N VAL A 121 -30.55 36.69 -0.08
CA VAL A 121 -31.56 36.71 1.00
C VAL A 121 -31.21 37.72 2.10
N THR A 122 -29.93 37.97 2.35
CA THR A 122 -29.48 38.81 3.49
C THR A 122 -29.05 40.22 3.09
N LYS A 123 -29.10 40.57 1.80
CA LYS A 123 -28.66 41.88 1.26
C LYS A 123 -27.26 42.29 1.73
N GLY A 124 -26.38 41.32 1.98
CA GLY A 124 -24.99 41.55 2.39
C GLY A 124 -24.72 41.72 3.89
N TYR A 125 -25.72 41.71 4.78
CA TYR A 125 -25.53 42.03 6.21
C TYR A 125 -24.71 40.98 7.01
N TYR A 126 -24.64 39.71 6.54
CA TYR A 126 -23.95 38.60 7.23
C TYR A 126 -22.77 37.99 6.46
N THR A 127 -22.23 38.73 5.48
CA THR A 127 -21.17 38.30 4.55
C THR A 127 -19.92 37.71 5.21
N ASN A 128 -19.45 38.27 6.34
CA ASN A 128 -18.23 37.79 7.00
C ASN A 128 -18.39 36.41 7.67
N ARG A 129 -19.54 36.11 8.29
CA ARG A 129 -19.79 34.81 8.93
C ARG A 129 -20.01 33.71 7.90
N LEU A 130 -20.67 34.05 6.79
CA LEU A 130 -20.90 33.13 5.69
C LEU A 130 -19.61 32.74 4.96
N ARG A 131 -18.69 33.70 4.77
CA ARG A 131 -17.35 33.42 4.22
C ARG A 131 -16.54 32.47 5.10
N LEU A 132 -16.59 32.66 6.42
CA LEU A 132 -15.92 31.78 7.38
C LEU A 132 -16.47 30.34 7.34
N LEU A 133 -17.80 30.18 7.24
CA LEU A 133 -18.42 28.86 7.10
C LEU A 133 -18.09 28.19 5.77
N ALA A 134 -18.12 28.93 4.66
CA ALA A 134 -17.75 28.41 3.35
C ALA A 134 -16.27 27.99 3.30
N ALA A 135 -15.36 28.84 3.81
CA ALA A 135 -13.94 28.52 3.89
C ALA A 135 -13.66 27.34 4.83
N GLY A 136 -14.37 27.25 5.96
CA GLY A 136 -14.27 26.13 6.89
C GLY A 136 -14.76 24.82 6.28
N GLY A 137 -15.89 24.82 5.57
CA GLY A 137 -16.43 23.65 4.89
C GLY A 137 -15.54 23.13 3.78
N VAL A 138 -15.03 24.02 2.92
CA VAL A 138 -14.10 23.66 1.84
C VAL A 138 -12.76 23.18 2.40
N GLY A 139 -12.24 23.85 3.44
CA GLY A 139 -11.01 23.45 4.12
C GLY A 139 -11.11 22.06 4.76
N ALA A 140 -12.19 21.79 5.51
CA ALA A 140 -12.43 20.50 6.12
C ALA A 140 -12.58 19.37 5.09
N ALA A 141 -13.33 19.62 4.00
CA ALA A 141 -13.45 18.66 2.90
C ALA A 141 -12.10 18.36 2.24
N GLY A 142 -11.27 19.39 2.02
CA GLY A 142 -9.92 19.23 1.49
C GLY A 142 -9.03 18.36 2.39
N VAL A 143 -9.09 18.55 3.71
CA VAL A 143 -8.30 17.77 4.67
C VAL A 143 -8.72 16.29 4.68
N VAL A 144 -10.02 16.00 4.68
CA VAL A 144 -10.53 14.62 4.66
C VAL A 144 -10.09 13.89 3.38
N ILE A 145 -10.17 14.56 2.23
CA ILE A 145 -9.75 13.97 0.95
C ILE A 145 -8.23 13.76 0.91
N TYR A 146 -7.46 14.71 1.43
CA TYR A 146 -6.00 14.58 1.55
C TYR A 146 -5.61 13.40 2.44
N GLN A 147 -6.30 13.21 3.57
CA GLN A 147 -6.08 12.06 4.44
C GLN A 147 -6.44 10.75 3.74
N MET A 148 -7.55 10.67 3.01
CA MET A 148 -7.91 9.47 2.25
C MET A 148 -6.91 9.14 1.13
N LEU A 149 -6.32 10.16 0.49
CA LEU A 149 -5.28 9.98 -0.54
C LEU A 149 -3.92 9.56 0.03
N THR A 150 -3.64 9.93 1.28
CA THR A 150 -2.33 9.77 1.92
C THR A 150 -2.28 8.62 2.92
N SER A 151 -3.44 8.14 3.41
CA SER A 151 -3.54 6.95 4.26
C SER A 151 -3.09 5.74 3.44
N ARG A 152 -1.88 5.26 3.78
CA ARG A 152 -1.20 4.11 3.18
C ARG A 152 -1.67 2.81 3.80
#